data_AF-A0A937W6F3-F1
#
_entry.id   AF-A0A937W6F3-F1
#
_cell.length_a   1.000
_cell.length_b   1.000
_cell.length_c   1.000
_cell.angle_alpha   90.00
_cell.angle_beta   90.00
_cell.angle_gamma   90.00
#
_symmetry.space_group_name_H-M   'P 1'
#
loop_
_entity.id
_entity.type
_entity.pdbx_description
1 polymer ?
#
loop_
_entity_poly.entity_id
_entity_poly.type
_entity_poly.pdbx_seq_one_letter_code
_entity_poly.pdbx_strand_id
1 'polypeptide(L)'
;MPTRIALIHATPVAIPPVVEAFRQNWPEAETFNVLDDGLSTDLARAGTLNAALKQRIASLAAHVSAVGVDAILYTCAAFGEAIDAVAQTAQIPVLKP
;
A
#
# COMPACT_ATOMS: atom_id res chain seq x y z
N MET A 1 3.65 -11.00 19.56
CA MET A 1 2.60 -10.98 18.51
C MET A 1 3.34 -10.98 17.18
N PRO A 2 2.82 -11.64 16.13
CA PRO A 2 3.45 -11.63 14.82
C PRO A 2 3.47 -10.19 14.27
N THR A 3 4.52 -9.84 13.52
CA THR A 3 4.59 -8.54 12.85
C THR A 3 3.53 -8.48 11.77
N ARG A 4 2.64 -7.51 11.83
CA ARG A 4 1.53 -7.36 10.89
C ARG A 4 1.83 -6.30 9.84
N ILE A 5 1.80 -6.69 8.57
CA ILE A 5 2.17 -5.84 7.44
C ILE A 5 0.93 -5.56 6.58
N ALA A 6 0.58 -4.29 6.43
CA ALA A 6 -0.43 -3.88 5.46
C ALA A 6 0.14 -3.90 4.04
N LEU A 7 -0.54 -4.55 3.12
CA LEU A 7 -0.21 -4.61 1.70
C LEU A 7 -1.29 -3.83 0.94
N ILE A 8 -0.95 -2.66 0.40
CA ILE A 8 -1.90 -1.79 -0.31
C ILE A 8 -1.72 -1.98 -1.82
N HIS A 9 -2.78 -2.42 -2.49
CA HIS A 9 -2.80 -2.80 -3.90
C HIS A 9 -3.69 -1.88 -4.72
N ALA A 10 -3.27 -1.63 -5.96
CA ALA A 10 -4.06 -0.90 -6.97
C ALA A 10 -4.66 -1.84 -8.05
N THR A 11 -4.37 -3.15 -7.96
CA THR A 11 -4.84 -4.19 -8.88
C THR A 11 -4.87 -5.55 -8.17
N PRO A 12 -5.90 -6.39 -8.42
CA PRO A 12 -5.97 -7.72 -7.84
C PRO A 12 -4.83 -8.65 -8.30
N VAL A 13 -4.23 -8.38 -9.47
CA VAL A 13 -3.15 -9.20 -10.04
C VAL A 13 -1.87 -9.14 -9.18
N ALA A 14 -1.67 -8.06 -8.42
CA ALA A 14 -0.50 -7.92 -7.54
C ALA A 14 -0.62 -8.74 -6.25
N ILE A 15 -1.81 -9.14 -5.83
CA ILE A 15 -2.03 -9.77 -4.52
C ILE A 15 -1.33 -11.14 -4.43
N PRO A 16 -1.58 -12.11 -5.34
CA PRO A 16 -0.96 -13.43 -5.23
C PRO A 16 0.58 -13.43 -5.16
N PRO A 17 1.31 -12.73 -6.06
CA PRO A 17 2.78 -12.77 -6.02
C PRO A 17 3.36 -12.11 -4.77
N VAL A 18 2.75 -11.04 -4.26
CA VAL A 18 3.23 -10.38 -3.03
C VAL A 18 3.00 -11.27 -1.82
N VAL A 19 1.81 -11.86 -1.69
CA VAL A 19 1.51 -12.80 -0.59
C VAL A 19 2.42 -14.03 -0.66
N GLU A 20 2.70 -14.53 -1.86
CA GLU A 20 3.65 -15.63 -2.06
C GLU A 20 5.06 -15.25 -1.60
N ALA A 21 5.54 -14.05 -1.95
CA ALA A 21 6.84 -13.57 -1.52
C ALA A 21 6.95 -13.48 0.01
N PHE A 22 5.90 -13.03 0.71
CA PHE A 22 5.85 -13.07 2.18
C PHE A 22 5.89 -14.50 2.70
N ARG A 23 5.09 -15.42 2.15
CA ARG A 23 5.08 -16.81 2.60
C ARG A 23 6.44 -17.49 2.45
N GLN A 24 7.16 -17.19 1.37
CA GLN A 24 8.46 -17.81 1.08
C GLN A 24 9.60 -17.24 1.92
N ASN A 25 9.60 -15.92 2.13
CA ASN A 25 10.76 -15.22 2.71
C ASN A 25 10.55 -14.82 4.17
N TRP A 26 9.30 -14.70 4.63
CA TRP A 26 8.95 -14.30 5.99
C TRP A 26 7.58 -14.87 6.44
N PRO A 27 7.46 -16.20 6.58
CA PRO A 27 6.18 -16.87 6.87
C PRO A 27 5.54 -16.51 8.21
N GLU A 28 6.31 -15.96 9.16
CA GLU A 28 5.82 -15.53 10.48
C GLU A 28 5.12 -14.18 10.45
N ALA A 29 5.27 -13.39 9.39
CA ALA A 29 4.58 -12.11 9.23
C ALA A 29 3.10 -12.33 8.89
N GLU A 30 2.23 -11.58 9.57
CA GLU A 30 0.81 -11.53 9.23
C GLU A 30 0.59 -10.51 8.11
N THR A 31 0.02 -10.94 6.98
CA THR A 31 -0.29 -10.03 5.87
C THR A 31 -1.74 -9.54 5.93
N PHE A 32 -1.94 -8.23 5.78
CA PHE A 32 -3.24 -7.60 5.69
C PHE A 32 -3.40 -6.91 4.33
N ASN A 33 -4.18 -7.49 3.42
CA ASN A 33 -4.35 -6.98 2.07
C ASN A 33 -5.49 -5.96 2.00
N VAL A 34 -5.20 -4.78 1.45
CA VAL A 34 -6.19 -3.77 1.09
C VAL A 34 -6.08 -3.51 -0.40
N LEU A 35 -7.19 -3.71 -1.12
CA LEU A 35 -7.28 -3.45 -2.54
C LEU A 35 -8.15 -2.23 -2.77
N ASP A 36 -7.61 -1.29 -3.54
CA ASP A 36 -8.39 -0.26 -4.22
C ASP A 36 -8.24 -0.46 -5.73
N ASP A 37 -9.17 -1.20 -6.32
CA ASP A 37 -9.17 -1.54 -7.75
C ASP A 37 -9.52 -0.36 -8.66
N GLY A 38 -9.98 0.76 -8.09
CA GLY A 38 -10.24 2.01 -8.82
C GLY A 38 -9.00 2.87 -9.03
N LEU A 39 -7.96 2.73 -8.21
CA LEU A 39 -6.75 3.58 -8.26
C LEU A 39 -6.12 3.63 -9.66
N SER A 40 -5.91 2.46 -10.27
CA SER A 40 -5.25 2.36 -11.59
C SER A 40 -6.11 3.00 -12.69
N THR A 41 -7.43 2.76 -12.66
CA THR A 41 -8.38 3.33 -13.62
C THR A 41 -8.49 4.84 -13.47
N ASP A 42 -8.55 5.35 -12.24
CA ASP A 42 -8.70 6.78 -11.99
C ASP A 42 -7.42 7.55 -12.31
N LEU A 43 -6.24 6.95 -12.08
CA LEU A 43 -4.96 7.50 -12.55
C LEU A 43 -4.92 7.57 -14.08
N ALA A 44 -5.33 6.50 -14.77
CA ALA A 44 -5.40 6.49 -16.23
C ALA A 44 -6.37 7.57 -16.77
N ARG A 45 -7.53 7.75 -16.12
CA ARG A 45 -8.51 8.77 -16.48
C ARG A 45 -7.99 10.19 -16.22
N ALA A 46 -7.28 10.41 -15.12
CA ALA A 46 -6.70 11.69 -14.78
C ALA A 46 -5.49 12.05 -15.67
N GLY A 47 -4.84 11.05 -16.26
CA GLY A 47 -3.63 11.18 -17.07
C GLY A 47 -2.36 11.50 -16.26
N THR A 48 -2.51 11.92 -15.01
CA THR A 48 -1.40 12.25 -14.10
C THR A 48 -1.82 12.10 -12.65
N LEU A 49 -0.83 11.95 -11.76
CA LEU A 49 -1.01 11.86 -10.32
C LEU A 49 -1.43 13.22 -9.74
N ASN A 50 -2.74 13.44 -9.65
CA ASN A 50 -3.32 14.67 -9.12
C ASN A 50 -3.49 14.65 -7.58
N ALA A 51 -3.89 15.79 -7.01
CA ALA A 51 -4.08 15.94 -5.56
C ALA A 51 -5.11 14.95 -4.96
N ALA A 52 -6.18 14.63 -5.68
CA ALA A 52 -7.21 13.70 -5.21
C ALA A 52 -6.64 12.28 -5.07
N LEU A 53 -5.83 11.83 -6.03
CA LEU A 53 -5.17 10.53 -5.97
C LEU A 53 -4.10 10.49 -4.87
N LYS A 54 -3.33 11.57 -4.69
CA LYS A 54 -2.37 11.70 -3.56
C LYS A 54 -3.09 11.58 -2.21
N GLN A 55 -4.21 12.28 -2.04
CA GLN A 55 -5.03 12.20 -0.83
C GLN A 55 -5.60 10.80 -0.61
N ARG A 56 -5.99 10.10 -1.67
CA ARG A 56 -6.49 8.72 -1.61
C ARG A 56 -5.42 7.76 -1.10
N ILE A 57 -4.19 7.87 -1.60
CA ILE A 57 -3.02 7.10 -1.13
C ILE A 57 -2.78 7.34 0.37
N ALA A 58 -2.79 8.59 0.82
CA ALA A 58 -2.64 8.93 2.23
C ALA A 58 -3.79 8.40 3.11
N SER A 59 -5.02 8.44 2.60
CA SER A 59 -6.21 7.95 3.32
C SER A 59 -6.16 6.43 3.50
N LEU A 60 -5.66 5.69 2.51
CA LEU A 60 -5.42 4.24 2.63
C LEU A 60 -4.37 3.93 3.69
N ALA A 61 -3.27 4.69 3.75
CA ALA A 61 -2.28 4.54 4.82
C ALA A 61 -2.88 4.83 6.19
N ALA A 62 -3.60 5.95 6.35
CA ALA A 62 -4.24 6.30 7.61
C ALA A 62 -5.23 5.21 8.06
N HIS A 63 -5.99 4.64 7.13
CA HIS A 63 -6.91 3.53 7.41
C HIS A 63 -6.17 2.31 7.98
N VAL A 64 -5.13 1.83 7.29
CA VAL A 64 -4.41 0.63 7.77
C VAL A 64 -3.61 0.90 9.04
N SER A 65 -3.08 2.11 9.22
CA SER A 65 -2.44 2.52 10.48
C SER A 65 -3.43 2.48 11.65
N ALA A 66 -4.68 2.91 11.45
CA ALA A 66 -5.72 2.85 12.49
C ALA A 66 -6.12 1.42 12.87
N VAL A 67 -5.88 0.42 12.00
CA VAL A 67 -6.07 -1.01 12.30
C VAL A 67 -4.97 -1.55 13.23
N GLY A 68 -3.84 -0.83 13.37
CA GLY A 68 -2.73 -1.21 14.25
C GLY A 68 -1.72 -2.14 13.57
N VAL A 69 -1.35 -1.86 12.32
CA VAL A 69 -0.28 -2.58 11.61
C VAL A 69 1.09 -2.03 11.97
N ASP A 70 2.13 -2.87 11.89
CA ASP A 70 3.51 -2.51 12.22
C ASP A 70 4.23 -1.82 11.06
N ALA A 71 3.83 -2.07 9.81
CA ALA A 71 4.36 -1.41 8.62
C ALA A 71 3.38 -1.47 7.44
N ILE A 72 3.61 -0.62 6.45
CA ILE A 72 2.85 -0.54 5.20
C ILE A 72 3.78 -0.81 4.03
N LEU A 73 3.37 -1.69 3.11
CA LEU A 73 3.97 -1.86 1.80
C LEU A 73 2.93 -1.51 0.73
N TYR A 74 3.20 -0.49 -0.05
CA TYR A 74 2.49 -0.26 -1.30
C TYR A 74 3.07 -1.17 -2.38
N THR A 75 2.20 -1.80 -3.18
CA THR A 75 2.61 -2.79 -4.19
C THR A 75 2.56 -2.25 -5.63
N CYS A 76 2.28 -0.94 -5.79
CA CYS A 76 2.21 -0.26 -7.08
C CYS A 76 3.21 0.90 -7.18
N ALA A 77 4.04 0.88 -8.23
CA ALA A 77 5.06 1.91 -8.46
C ALA A 77 4.50 3.24 -9.02
N ALA A 78 3.27 3.23 -9.54
CA ALA A 78 2.66 4.41 -10.19
C ALA A 78 2.36 5.57 -9.23
N PHE A 79 2.43 5.34 -7.92
CA PHE A 79 2.08 6.31 -6.89
C PHE A 79 3.29 6.78 -6.06
N GLY A 80 4.51 6.59 -6.55
CA GLY A 80 5.75 6.83 -5.80
C GLY A 80 5.82 8.18 -5.07
N GLU A 81 5.50 9.28 -5.75
CA GLU A 81 5.52 10.62 -5.13
C GLU A 81 4.52 10.74 -3.95
N ALA A 82 3.33 10.14 -4.08
CA ALA A 82 2.34 10.12 -3.02
C ALA A 82 2.80 9.25 -1.83
N ILE A 83 3.41 8.10 -2.12
CA ILE A 83 3.94 7.18 -1.12
C ILE A 83 5.09 7.84 -0.34
N ASP A 84 6.00 8.52 -1.02
CA ASP A 84 7.12 9.23 -0.39
C ASP A 84 6.59 10.34 0.56
N ALA A 85 5.53 11.06 0.17
CA ALA A 85 4.89 12.04 1.04
C ALA A 85 4.23 11.41 2.30
N VAL A 86 3.61 10.24 2.16
CA VAL A 86 3.08 9.48 3.29
C VAL A 86 4.21 9.03 4.21
N ALA A 87 5.30 8.49 3.66
CA ALA A 87 6.45 8.00 4.43
C ALA A 87 7.12 9.08 5.28
N GLN A 88 7.09 10.35 4.85
CA GLN A 88 7.64 11.47 5.62
C GLN A 88 6.86 11.80 6.90
N THR A 89 5.59 11.40 6.97
CA THR A 89 4.68 11.78 8.07
C THR A 89 4.19 10.58 8.88
N ALA A 90 4.36 9.36 8.36
CA ALA A 90 3.95 8.14 9.04
C ALA A 90 4.81 7.86 10.28
N GLN A 91 4.16 7.36 11.33
CA GLN A 91 4.82 6.92 12.56
C GLN A 91 5.37 5.48 12.47
N ILE A 92 4.98 4.75 11.42
CA ILE A 92 5.39 3.38 11.13
C ILE A 92 6.12 3.34 9.78
N PRO A 93 6.98 2.35 9.53
CA PRO A 93 7.65 2.19 8.25
C PRO A 93 6.65 2.09 7.08
N VAL A 94 6.91 2.89 6.05
CA VAL A 94 6.17 2.87 4.78
C VAL A 94 7.14 2.54 3.66
N LEU A 95 6.89 1.45 2.96
CA LEU A 95 7.70 0.93 1.88
C LEU A 95 6.98 1.05 0.54
N LYS A 96 7.78 1.23 -0.50
CA LYS A 96 7.38 1.16 -1.91
C LYS A 96 7.82 -0.17 -2.51
N PRO A 97 7.29 -0.58 -3.68
CA PRO A 97 7.64 -1.83 -4.33
C PRO A 97 9.12 -1.91 -4.71
#